data_AF-A0A7K1S7V0-F1
#
_entry.id   AF-A0A7K1S7V0-F1
#
_cell.length_a   1.000
_cell.length_b   1.000
_cell.length_c   1.000
_cell.angle_alpha   90.00
_cell.angle_beta   90.00
_cell.angle_gamma   90.00
#
_symmetry.space_group_name_H-M   'P 1'
#
loop_
_entity.id
_entity.type
_entity.pdbx_description
1 polymer ?
#
loop_
_entity_poly.entity_id
_entity_poly.type
_entity_poly.pdbx_seq_one_letter_code
_entity_poly.pdbx_strand_id
1 'polypeptide(L)'
;MKSILKLLAVTFSIGIQLTHAQMKSIEIPFNRRGDTTIAYTFVKEDIKKVGLQDLTMDRQALHFRFWITNQAVDIWTTDKQRFEGNLISYTTPYNPEEYKKPKKRKKFYHNSTKIDTTTSRQIYELACSLSIFDIPVQDSIKGWSLGSDGYSVSVEFSTPFRYSFKHYWGPHFQQNVREAHTIDTFYQYLDSTLDMSKEWSSFISKLPKGCYHTGTLSVHCNNRKKRKETPQIKTGNLQCINSASYNK
;
A
#
# COMPACT_ATOMS: atom_id res chain seq x y z
N MET A 1 -20.47 -6.66 -63.74
CA MET A 1 -19.29 -6.04 -63.06
C MET A 1 -19.69 -4.83 -62.19
N LYS A 2 -20.71 -4.94 -61.32
CA LYS A 2 -21.08 -3.87 -60.36
C LYS A 2 -21.12 -4.36 -58.89
N SER A 3 -20.92 -5.65 -58.65
CA SER A 3 -20.98 -6.26 -57.31
C SER A 3 -19.61 -6.49 -56.65
N ILE A 4 -18.51 -6.43 -57.40
CA ILE A 4 -17.15 -6.60 -56.83
C ILE A 4 -16.64 -5.31 -56.18
N LEU A 5 -17.18 -4.14 -56.59
CA LEU A 5 -16.76 -2.84 -56.05
C LEU A 5 -17.33 -2.53 -54.66
N LYS A 6 -18.37 -3.23 -54.20
CA LYS A 6 -18.95 -3.05 -52.85
C LYS A 6 -18.23 -3.84 -51.75
N LEU A 7 -17.44 -4.85 -52.12
CA LEU A 7 -16.73 -5.69 -51.14
C LEU A 7 -15.43 -5.05 -50.63
N LEU A 8 -14.86 -4.10 -51.39
CA LEU A 8 -13.66 -3.35 -51.01
C LEU A 8 -13.94 -2.12 -50.12
N ALA A 9 -15.18 -1.68 -50.03
CA ALA A 9 -15.56 -0.56 -49.15
C ALA A 9 -15.85 -1.00 -47.70
N VAL A 10 -16.07 -2.30 -47.46
CA VAL A 10 -16.35 -2.84 -46.11
C VAL A 10 -15.07 -3.25 -45.38
N THR A 11 -13.97 -3.49 -46.09
CA THR A 11 -12.69 -3.86 -45.47
C THR A 11 -11.87 -2.65 -44.98
N PHE A 12 -12.19 -1.42 -45.40
CA PHE A 12 -11.46 -0.22 -44.95
C PHE A 12 -12.00 0.41 -43.65
N SER A 13 -13.18 -0.01 -43.17
CA SER A 13 -13.74 0.49 -41.90
C SER A 13 -13.29 -0.31 -40.67
N ILE A 14 -12.54 -1.40 -40.83
CA ILE A 14 -12.04 -2.24 -39.73
C ILE A 14 -10.58 -1.87 -39.35
N GLY A 15 -9.90 -1.05 -40.17
CA GLY A 15 -8.47 -0.75 -40.00
C GLY A 15 -8.12 0.41 -39.06
N ILE A 16 -9.09 1.08 -38.43
CA ILE A 16 -8.83 2.24 -37.55
C ILE A 16 -9.50 2.06 -36.18
N GLN A 17 -9.36 0.86 -35.59
CA GLN A 17 -9.19 0.81 -34.14
C GLN A 17 -7.69 0.84 -33.87
N LEU A 18 -7.08 1.97 -34.23
CA LEU A 18 -5.83 2.39 -33.59
C LEU A 18 -6.13 2.35 -32.10
N THR A 19 -5.61 1.32 -31.45
CA THR A 19 -5.40 1.26 -30.02
C THR A 19 -4.59 2.50 -29.70
N HIS A 20 -5.29 3.60 -29.39
CA HIS A 20 -4.69 4.73 -28.73
C HIS A 20 -4.28 4.16 -27.40
N ALA A 21 -3.03 3.68 -27.33
CA ALA A 21 -2.35 3.44 -26.08
C ALA A 21 -2.25 4.81 -25.42
N GLN A 22 -3.36 5.25 -24.82
CA GLN A 22 -3.44 6.54 -24.17
C GLN A 22 -2.37 6.51 -23.10
N MET A 23 -1.37 7.37 -23.29
CA MET A 23 -0.28 7.50 -22.36
C MET A 23 -0.89 7.91 -21.02
N LYS A 24 -0.55 7.14 -19.98
CA LYS A 24 -1.04 7.43 -18.64
C LYS A 24 -0.48 8.77 -18.21
N SER A 25 -1.34 9.70 -17.83
CA SER A 25 -0.92 10.97 -17.23
C SER A 25 -0.29 10.68 -15.87
N ILE A 26 0.91 11.22 -15.63
CA ILE A 26 1.68 11.02 -14.40
C ILE A 26 1.77 12.36 -13.66
N GLU A 27 1.09 12.46 -12.52
CA GLU A 27 1.12 13.63 -11.66
C GLU A 27 1.96 13.35 -10.42
N ILE A 28 3.23 13.76 -10.48
CA ILE A 28 4.13 13.76 -9.34
C ILE A 28 4.54 15.22 -9.13
N PRO A 29 4.12 15.88 -8.04
CA PRO A 29 4.47 17.27 -7.80
C PRO A 29 5.99 17.37 -7.63
N PHE A 30 6.65 18.01 -8.60
CA PHE A 30 8.07 18.29 -8.50
C PHE A 30 8.26 19.68 -7.88
N ASN A 31 8.54 19.71 -6.58
CA ASN A 31 9.02 20.91 -5.92
C ASN A 31 10.50 20.71 -5.60
N ARG A 32 11.38 21.55 -6.19
CA ARG A 32 12.84 21.52 -5.93
C ARG A 32 13.19 21.70 -4.44
N ARG A 33 12.26 22.24 -3.65
CA ARG A 33 12.41 22.47 -2.20
C ARG A 33 11.35 21.73 -1.37
N GLY A 34 10.48 20.92 -1.99
CA GLY A 34 9.35 20.30 -1.30
C GLY A 34 9.60 18.82 -0.99
N ASP A 35 9.10 18.40 0.18
CA ASP A 35 9.30 17.05 0.72
C ASP A 35 8.67 15.95 -0.15
N THR A 36 7.69 16.30 -0.99
CA THR A 36 6.94 15.32 -1.79
C THR A 36 7.82 14.56 -2.79
N THR A 37 8.80 15.21 -3.42
CA THR A 37 9.74 14.54 -4.35
C THR A 37 10.62 13.52 -3.62
N ILE A 38 11.05 13.86 -2.40
CA ILE A 38 11.87 13.01 -1.55
C ILE A 38 11.04 11.82 -1.07
N ALA A 39 9.83 12.06 -0.57
CA ALA A 39 8.89 11.03 -0.15
C ALA A 39 8.57 10.06 -1.30
N TYR A 40 8.33 10.57 -2.51
CA TYR A 40 8.12 9.74 -3.70
C TYR A 40 9.30 8.78 -3.95
N THR A 41 10.52 9.29 -3.83
CA THR A 41 11.73 8.48 -4.02
C THR A 41 11.81 7.35 -2.99
N PHE A 42 11.56 7.65 -1.71
CA PHE A 42 11.53 6.62 -0.66
C PHE A 42 10.43 5.59 -0.89
N VAL A 43 9.21 6.02 -1.22
CA VAL A 43 8.10 5.11 -1.54
C VAL A 43 8.45 4.21 -2.73
N LYS A 44 9.09 4.73 -3.78
CA LYS A 44 9.53 3.90 -4.92
C LYS A 44 10.60 2.88 -4.56
N GLU A 45 11.50 3.21 -3.63
CA GLU A 45 12.43 2.22 -3.12
C GLU A 45 11.73 1.13 -2.31
N ASP A 46 10.80 1.51 -1.45
CA ASP A 46 10.07 0.57 -0.60
C ASP A 46 9.16 -0.34 -1.43
N ILE A 47 8.50 0.17 -2.47
CA ILE A 47 7.77 -0.63 -3.47
C ILE A 47 8.68 -1.73 -4.04
N LYS A 48 9.90 -1.40 -4.46
CA LYS A 48 10.86 -2.37 -5.00
C LYS A 48 11.30 -3.41 -3.94
N LYS A 49 11.51 -2.98 -2.69
CA LYS A 49 11.96 -3.85 -1.59
C LYS A 49 10.86 -4.81 -1.12
N VAL A 50 9.60 -4.35 -1.08
CA VAL A 50 8.42 -5.16 -0.73
C VAL A 50 8.01 -6.07 -1.90
N GLY A 51 8.34 -5.69 -3.15
CA GLY A 51 7.89 -6.39 -4.35
C GLY A 51 6.46 -5.99 -4.77
N LEU A 52 6.07 -4.75 -4.50
CA LEU A 52 4.77 -4.22 -4.91
C LEU A 52 4.81 -3.77 -6.38
N GLN A 53 3.63 -3.76 -7.01
CA GLN A 53 3.46 -3.24 -8.36
C GLN A 53 3.71 -1.72 -8.40
N ASP A 54 4.41 -1.27 -9.44
CA ASP A 54 4.54 0.16 -9.75
C ASP A 54 3.25 0.70 -10.37
N LEU A 55 2.56 1.56 -9.62
CA LEU A 55 1.27 2.13 -10.02
C LEU A 55 1.37 3.11 -11.19
N THR A 56 2.56 3.56 -11.58
CA THR A 56 2.75 4.35 -12.82
C THR A 56 2.54 3.50 -14.07
N MET A 57 2.71 2.18 -13.97
CA MET A 57 2.53 1.22 -15.06
C MET A 57 1.22 0.43 -14.94
N ASP A 58 0.52 0.59 -13.82
CA ASP A 58 -0.73 -0.10 -13.53
C ASP A 58 -1.87 0.30 -14.48
N ARG A 59 -2.69 -0.69 -14.85
CA ARG A 59 -3.81 -0.57 -15.80
C ARG A 59 -5.14 -1.05 -15.22
N GLN A 60 -5.20 -1.28 -13.91
CA GLN A 60 -6.46 -1.60 -13.24
C GLN A 60 -7.47 -0.47 -13.39
N ALA A 61 -8.77 -0.82 -13.29
CA ALA A 61 -9.83 0.18 -13.33
C ALA A 61 -9.65 1.21 -12.21
N LEU A 62 -9.14 0.75 -11.07
CA LEU A 62 -8.72 1.58 -9.96
C LEU A 62 -7.69 0.85 -9.09
N HIS A 63 -6.67 1.57 -8.64
CA HIS A 63 -5.71 1.10 -7.65
C HIS A 63 -5.26 2.29 -6.82
N PHE A 64 -5.39 2.22 -5.50
CA PHE A 64 -4.83 3.23 -4.61
C PHE A 64 -4.03 2.60 -3.49
N ARG A 65 -3.06 3.35 -2.98
CA ARG A 65 -2.23 2.94 -1.86
C ARG A 65 -2.08 4.07 -0.86
N PHE A 66 -2.45 3.79 0.38
CA PHE A 66 -2.27 4.70 1.50
C PHE A 66 -1.06 4.25 2.32
N TRP A 67 0.01 5.02 2.23
CA TRP A 67 1.26 4.78 2.92
C TRP A 67 1.28 5.52 4.23
N ILE A 68 1.62 4.79 5.29
CA ILE A 68 2.17 5.36 6.50
C ILE A 68 3.62 4.90 6.62
N THR A 69 4.29 5.39 7.64
CA THR A 69 5.72 5.23 7.90
C THR A 69 6.26 3.78 7.81
N ASN A 70 5.47 2.78 8.22
CA ASN A 70 5.89 1.38 8.37
C ASN A 70 4.86 0.38 7.83
N GLN A 71 3.76 0.88 7.27
CA GLN A 71 2.69 0.06 6.71
C GLN A 71 2.10 0.73 5.47
N ALA A 72 1.47 -0.06 4.62
CA ALA A 72 0.71 0.42 3.48
C ALA A 72 -0.62 -0.33 3.37
N VAL A 73 -1.70 0.39 3.13
CA VAL A 73 -2.98 -0.18 2.73
C VAL A 73 -3.06 -0.08 1.21
N ASP A 74 -3.09 -1.23 0.54
CA ASP A 74 -3.07 -1.35 -0.93
C ASP A 74 -4.41 -1.92 -1.39
N ILE A 75 -5.22 -1.15 -2.13
CA ILE A 75 -6.56 -1.55 -2.57
C ILE A 75 -6.68 -1.38 -4.08
N TRP A 76 -7.26 -2.38 -4.76
CA TRP A 76 -7.45 -2.35 -6.21
C TRP A 76 -8.72 -3.06 -6.68
N THR A 77 -9.07 -2.80 -7.93
CA THR A 77 -10.17 -3.47 -8.64
C THR A 77 -9.97 -3.39 -10.16
N THR A 78 -10.33 -4.46 -10.85
CA THR A 78 -10.30 -4.55 -12.32
C THR A 78 -11.62 -4.13 -12.96
N ASP A 79 -12.73 -4.19 -12.23
CA ASP A 79 -14.10 -4.06 -12.76
C ASP A 79 -14.99 -3.09 -11.95
N LYS A 80 -14.48 -2.52 -10.85
CA LYS A 80 -15.21 -1.69 -9.87
C LYS A 80 -16.34 -2.43 -9.14
N GLN A 81 -16.41 -3.75 -9.26
CA GLN A 81 -17.36 -4.60 -8.56
C GLN A 81 -16.65 -5.43 -7.49
N ARG A 82 -15.51 -6.04 -7.82
CA ARG A 82 -14.73 -6.81 -6.86
C ARG A 82 -13.50 -6.01 -6.45
N PHE A 83 -13.44 -5.72 -5.16
CA PHE A 83 -12.29 -5.08 -4.53
C PHE A 83 -11.39 -6.12 -3.89
N GLU A 84 -10.11 -5.92 -4.05
CA GLU A 84 -9.05 -6.68 -3.40
C GLU A 84 -8.17 -5.72 -2.63
N GLY A 85 -7.55 -6.23 -1.57
CA GLY A 85 -6.72 -5.39 -0.74
C GLY A 85 -5.69 -6.18 0.06
N ASN A 86 -4.62 -5.50 0.43
CA ASN A 86 -3.59 -5.97 1.34
C ASN A 86 -3.22 -4.88 2.35
N LEU A 87 -3.00 -5.29 3.60
CA LEU A 87 -2.24 -4.53 4.58
C LEU A 87 -0.81 -5.04 4.58
N ILE A 88 0.12 -4.19 4.17
CA ILE A 88 1.55 -4.50 4.14
C ILE A 88 2.18 -3.86 5.37
N SER A 89 2.99 -4.63 6.10
CA SER A 89 3.87 -4.12 7.15
C SER A 89 5.33 -4.34 6.76
N TYR A 90 6.21 -3.38 6.99
CA TYR A 90 7.62 -3.50 6.60
C TYR A 90 8.57 -2.75 7.52
N THR A 91 9.83 -3.19 7.55
CA THR A 91 10.89 -2.56 8.34
C THR A 91 12.30 -2.95 7.88
N THR A 92 13.29 -2.26 8.41
CA THR A 92 14.71 -2.60 8.31
C THR A 92 15.35 -2.68 9.70
N PRO A 93 16.38 -3.52 9.90
CA PRO A 93 17.19 -3.48 11.11
C PRO A 93 17.74 -2.09 11.38
N TYR A 94 17.70 -1.70 12.65
CA TYR A 94 18.42 -0.55 13.17
C TYR A 94 19.75 -1.00 13.76
N ASN A 95 20.84 -0.36 13.37
CA ASN A 95 22.15 -0.54 13.97
C ASN A 95 22.82 0.84 14.17
N PRO A 96 23.08 1.27 15.42
CA PRO A 96 23.63 2.59 15.71
C PRO A 96 25.05 2.78 15.16
N GLU A 97 25.79 1.72 14.87
CA GLU A 97 27.12 1.83 14.25
C GLU A 97 27.08 2.07 12.73
N GLU A 98 25.93 1.86 12.09
CA GLU A 98 25.79 2.05 10.63
C GLU A 98 25.93 3.51 10.19
N TYR A 99 25.67 4.47 11.08
CA TYR A 99 25.93 5.89 10.79
C TYR A 99 27.41 6.17 10.49
N LYS A 100 28.33 5.26 10.83
CA LYS A 100 29.77 5.41 10.64
C LYS A 100 30.35 4.69 9.42
N LYS A 101 29.61 3.77 8.78
CA LYS A 101 30.10 2.96 7.65
C LYS A 101 28.98 2.61 6.65
N PRO A 102 29.05 3.08 5.40
CA PRO A 102 27.99 2.76 4.44
C PRO A 102 28.25 1.40 3.76
N LYS A 103 27.18 0.81 3.21
CA LYS A 103 27.16 -0.16 2.07
C LYS A 103 27.17 -1.66 2.34
N LYS A 104 26.25 -2.20 3.15
CA LYS A 104 25.70 -3.54 2.86
C LYS A 104 24.22 -3.42 2.50
N ARG A 105 23.73 -4.27 1.58
CA ARG A 105 22.30 -4.39 1.29
C ARG A 105 21.60 -4.70 2.61
N LYS A 106 20.88 -3.71 3.15
CA LYS A 106 20.17 -3.87 4.41
C LYS A 106 19.13 -4.96 4.21
N LYS A 107 19.05 -5.89 5.17
CA LYS A 107 17.97 -6.86 5.19
C LYS A 107 16.66 -6.09 5.31
N PHE A 108 15.69 -6.41 4.48
CA PHE A 108 14.38 -5.80 4.50
C PHE A 108 13.38 -6.87 4.91
N TYR A 109 12.53 -6.55 5.88
CA TYR A 109 11.48 -7.45 6.35
C TYR A 109 10.14 -6.88 5.95
N HIS A 110 9.25 -7.71 5.46
CA HIS A 110 7.88 -7.34 5.22
C HIS A 110 6.94 -8.52 5.44
N ASN A 111 5.67 -8.22 5.69
CA ASN A 111 4.57 -9.15 5.71
C ASN A 111 3.37 -8.52 5.00
N SER A 112 2.56 -9.33 4.34
CA SER A 112 1.32 -8.89 3.69
C SER A 112 0.16 -9.72 4.22
N THR A 113 -0.86 -9.03 4.75
CA THR A 113 -2.10 -9.65 5.21
C THR A 113 -3.22 -9.24 4.24
N LYS A 114 -3.97 -10.21 3.73
CA LYS A 114 -5.07 -9.95 2.81
C LYS A 114 -6.23 -9.26 3.53
N ILE A 115 -6.77 -8.22 2.92
CA ILE A 115 -8.01 -7.56 3.33
C ILE A 115 -9.16 -8.22 2.56
N ASP A 116 -10.26 -8.53 3.23
CA ASP A 116 -11.42 -9.11 2.56
C ASP A 116 -12.08 -8.10 1.59
N THR A 117 -12.85 -8.62 0.64
CA THR A 117 -13.44 -7.82 -0.43
C THR A 117 -14.45 -6.78 0.08
N THR A 118 -15.20 -7.09 1.15
CA THR A 118 -16.20 -6.18 1.71
C THR A 118 -15.51 -5.00 2.39
N THR A 119 -14.53 -5.27 3.24
CA THR A 119 -13.73 -4.23 3.91
C THR A 119 -12.95 -3.39 2.90
N SER A 120 -12.35 -4.02 1.89
CA SER A 120 -11.62 -3.31 0.82
C SER A 120 -12.51 -2.32 0.07
N ARG A 121 -13.76 -2.71 -0.22
CA ARG A 121 -14.77 -1.84 -0.83
C ARG A 121 -15.14 -0.68 0.09
N GLN A 122 -15.44 -0.95 1.36
CA GLN A 122 -15.83 0.09 2.33
C GLN A 122 -14.73 1.15 2.49
N ILE A 123 -13.47 0.72 2.56
CA ILE A 123 -12.31 1.60 2.61
C ILE A 123 -12.26 2.51 1.37
N TYR A 124 -12.46 1.93 0.17
CA TYR A 124 -12.49 2.70 -1.07
C TYR A 124 -13.65 3.70 -1.11
N GLU A 125 -14.86 3.27 -0.74
CA GLU A 125 -16.06 4.12 -0.70
C GLU A 125 -15.88 5.29 0.27
N LEU A 126 -15.28 5.04 1.45
CA LEU A 126 -14.96 6.10 2.39
C LEU A 126 -13.93 7.08 1.80
N ALA A 127 -12.86 6.59 1.18
CA ALA A 127 -11.86 7.44 0.53
C ALA A 127 -12.49 8.35 -0.53
N CYS A 128 -13.46 7.83 -1.29
CA CYS A 128 -14.26 8.62 -2.23
C CYS A 128 -15.15 9.65 -1.52
N SER A 129 -15.88 9.27 -0.47
CA SER A 129 -16.77 10.19 0.25
C SER A 129 -16.02 11.35 0.93
N LEU A 130 -14.78 11.10 1.34
CA LEU A 130 -13.89 12.09 1.94
C LEU A 130 -13.07 12.85 0.89
N SER A 131 -13.23 12.51 -0.39
CA SER A 131 -12.47 13.09 -1.51
C SER A 131 -10.94 13.00 -1.31
N ILE A 132 -10.45 11.90 -0.70
CA ILE A 132 -9.02 11.70 -0.39
C ILE A 132 -8.13 11.87 -1.62
N PHE A 133 -8.60 11.39 -2.77
CA PHE A 133 -7.85 11.45 -4.02
C PHE A 133 -7.78 12.85 -4.63
N ASP A 134 -8.62 13.79 -4.17
CA ASP A 134 -8.72 15.14 -4.72
C ASP A 134 -8.05 16.19 -3.80
N ILE A 135 -7.70 15.84 -2.57
CA ILE A 135 -6.93 16.70 -1.66
C ILE A 135 -5.63 17.11 -2.36
N PRO A 136 -5.28 18.40 -2.47
CA PRO A 136 -4.05 18.81 -3.13
C PRO A 136 -2.82 18.40 -2.32
N VAL A 137 -1.63 18.59 -2.87
CA VAL A 137 -0.36 18.30 -2.16
C VAL A 137 -0.17 19.30 -1.01
N GLN A 138 0.53 18.91 0.07
CA GLN A 138 0.65 19.75 1.26
C GLN A 138 1.09 21.20 0.97
N ASP A 139 2.04 21.38 0.04
CA ASP A 139 2.62 22.68 -0.32
C ASP A 139 1.58 23.62 -0.96
N SER A 140 0.45 23.08 -1.43
CA SER A 140 -0.66 23.82 -2.04
C SER A 140 -1.83 24.03 -1.07
N ILE A 141 -1.78 23.48 0.15
CA ILE A 141 -2.85 23.62 1.15
C ILE A 141 -2.59 24.87 1.99
N LYS A 142 -3.54 25.80 1.97
CA LYS A 142 -3.45 27.04 2.76
C LYS A 142 -3.47 26.71 4.25
N GLY A 143 -2.47 27.24 4.98
CA GLY A 143 -2.37 27.06 6.43
C GLY A 143 -1.63 25.78 6.85
N TRP A 144 -1.15 24.97 5.90
CA TRP A 144 -0.30 23.83 6.23
C TRP A 144 1.04 24.32 6.79
N SER A 145 1.28 24.05 8.07
CA SER A 145 2.54 24.37 8.74
C SER A 145 3.56 23.25 8.56
N LEU A 146 4.84 23.53 8.75
CA LEU A 146 5.85 22.47 8.78
C LEU A 146 5.50 21.45 9.86
N GLY A 147 5.59 20.17 9.52
CA GLY A 147 5.26 19.08 10.43
C GLY A 147 6.24 19.00 11.60
N SER A 148 5.82 18.27 12.64
CA SER A 148 6.73 17.76 13.67
C SER A 148 7.16 16.35 13.30
N ASP A 149 8.40 15.99 13.65
CA ASP A 149 8.99 14.71 13.27
C ASP A 149 8.12 13.52 13.69
N GLY A 150 8.01 12.52 12.80
CA GLY A 150 7.60 11.16 13.17
C GLY A 150 6.32 10.62 12.52
N TYR A 151 5.47 11.47 11.94
CA TYR A 151 4.23 11.01 11.28
C TYR A 151 4.06 11.65 9.90
N SER A 152 4.09 10.83 8.85
CA SER A 152 3.83 11.27 7.48
C SER A 152 2.98 10.24 6.75
N VAL A 153 2.14 10.74 5.85
CA VAL A 153 1.25 9.94 5.02
C VAL A 153 1.56 10.22 3.56
N SER A 154 1.50 9.18 2.73
CA SER A 154 1.48 9.37 1.27
C SER A 154 0.30 8.65 0.64
N VAL A 155 -0.27 9.24 -0.40
CA VAL A 155 -1.39 8.67 -1.14
C VAL A 155 -0.97 8.49 -2.59
N GLU A 156 -0.97 7.24 -3.05
CA GLU A 156 -0.91 6.91 -4.47
C GLU A 156 -2.31 6.61 -4.98
N PHE A 157 -2.65 7.11 -6.16
CA PHE A 157 -3.90 6.80 -6.83
C PHE A 157 -3.65 6.55 -8.33
N SER A 158 -4.28 5.51 -8.87
CA SER A 158 -4.06 4.99 -10.21
C SER A 158 -5.37 4.55 -10.85
N THR A 159 -5.50 4.84 -12.13
CA THR A 159 -6.51 4.33 -13.07
C THR A 159 -5.79 3.96 -14.37
N PRO A 160 -6.47 3.49 -15.43
CA PRO A 160 -5.79 3.24 -16.70
C PRO A 160 -5.16 4.48 -17.34
N PHE A 161 -5.67 5.67 -16.99
CA PHE A 161 -5.37 6.94 -17.69
C PHE A 161 -4.62 7.97 -16.83
N ARG A 162 -4.65 7.85 -15.49
CA ARG A 162 -3.97 8.77 -14.58
C ARG A 162 -3.30 8.06 -13.42
N TYR A 163 -2.17 8.60 -12.99
CA TYR A 163 -1.49 8.32 -11.73
C TYR A 163 -1.25 9.63 -10.99
N SER A 164 -1.45 9.65 -9.68
CA SER A 164 -1.08 10.77 -8.82
C SER A 164 -0.39 10.30 -7.55
N PHE A 165 0.64 11.03 -7.11
CA PHE A 165 1.29 10.86 -5.82
C PHE A 165 1.20 12.13 -4.99
N LYS A 166 0.79 11.99 -3.72
CA LYS A 166 0.66 13.11 -2.78
C LYS A 166 1.26 12.74 -1.44
N HIS A 167 1.90 13.71 -0.79
CA HIS A 167 2.53 13.53 0.51
C HIS A 167 2.07 14.60 1.49
N TYR A 168 1.92 14.18 2.75
CA TYR A 168 1.43 14.99 3.85
C TYR A 168 2.26 14.72 5.09
N TRP A 169 3.00 15.71 5.54
CA TRP A 169 3.79 15.64 6.76
C TRP A 169 2.96 16.13 7.94
N GLY A 170 2.72 15.22 8.90
CA GLY A 170 2.07 15.49 10.17
C GLY A 170 0.61 15.93 10.11
N PRO A 171 -0.29 15.34 9.30
CA PRO A 171 -1.68 15.80 9.21
C PRO A 171 -2.38 15.86 10.58
N HIS A 172 -2.07 14.92 11.48
CA HIS A 172 -2.58 14.88 12.85
C HIS A 172 -2.31 16.16 13.66
N PHE A 173 -1.21 16.87 13.36
CA PHE A 173 -0.80 18.08 14.10
C PHE A 173 -1.38 19.38 13.51
N GLN A 174 -2.11 19.32 12.39
CA GLN A 174 -2.62 20.49 11.67
C GLN A 174 -4.09 20.78 12.04
N GLN A 175 -4.35 21.07 13.32
CA GLN A 175 -5.72 21.15 13.87
C GLN A 175 -6.67 22.13 13.15
N ASN A 176 -6.14 23.17 12.52
CA ASN A 176 -6.93 24.21 11.83
C ASN A 176 -6.96 24.04 10.29
N VAL A 177 -6.45 22.92 9.76
CA VAL A 177 -6.41 22.64 8.32
C VAL A 177 -7.40 21.53 8.00
N ARG A 178 -8.46 21.88 7.27
CA ARG A 178 -9.56 20.95 6.95
C ARG A 178 -9.07 19.69 6.25
N GLU A 179 -8.20 19.83 5.27
CA GLU A 179 -7.62 18.73 4.50
C GLU A 179 -6.86 17.76 5.40
N ALA A 180 -6.12 18.29 6.38
CA ALA A 180 -5.36 17.48 7.32
C ALA A 180 -6.29 16.68 8.24
N HIS A 181 -7.37 17.29 8.72
CA HIS A 181 -8.39 16.58 9.50
C HIS A 181 -9.07 15.47 8.68
N THR A 182 -9.34 15.70 7.40
CA THR A 182 -9.87 14.67 6.50
C THR A 182 -8.90 13.49 6.36
N ILE A 183 -7.61 13.76 6.17
CA ILE A 183 -6.57 12.71 6.06
C ILE A 183 -6.46 11.93 7.38
N ASP A 184 -6.44 12.62 8.51
CA ASP A 184 -6.35 12.01 9.84
C ASP A 184 -7.59 11.15 10.15
N THR A 185 -8.78 11.63 9.81
CA THR A 185 -10.04 10.87 9.94
C THR A 185 -9.99 9.58 9.12
N PHE A 186 -9.50 9.66 7.88
CA PHE A 186 -9.34 8.47 7.05
C PHE A 186 -8.31 7.49 7.63
N TYR A 187 -7.18 7.99 8.12
CA TYR A 187 -6.19 7.16 8.80
C TYR A 187 -6.75 6.45 10.04
N GLN A 188 -7.47 7.17 10.92
CA GLN A 188 -8.08 6.58 12.10
C GLN A 188 -9.10 5.49 11.75
N TYR A 189 -9.86 5.68 10.67
CA TYR A 189 -10.74 4.64 10.15
C TYR A 189 -9.95 3.41 9.69
N LEU A 190 -8.84 3.60 8.97
CA LEU A 190 -7.99 2.49 8.53
C LEU A 190 -7.38 1.72 9.72
N ASP A 191 -6.82 2.44 10.71
CA ASP A 191 -6.19 1.81 11.87
C ASP A 191 -7.19 0.99 12.68
N SER A 192 -8.38 1.54 12.92
CA SER A 192 -9.46 0.84 13.65
C SER A 192 -10.07 -0.32 12.87
N THR A 193 -10.29 -0.17 11.57
CA THR A 193 -10.92 -1.21 10.72
C THR A 193 -9.99 -2.38 10.46
N LEU A 194 -8.69 -2.11 10.27
CA LEU A 194 -7.69 -3.13 9.90
C LEU A 194 -6.82 -3.58 11.07
N ASP A 195 -7.10 -3.11 12.29
CA ASP A 195 -6.28 -3.40 13.46
C ASP A 195 -4.79 -3.05 13.21
N MET A 196 -4.49 -1.97 12.47
CA MET A 196 -3.15 -1.75 11.88
C MET A 196 -2.03 -1.75 12.92
N SER A 197 -2.24 -1.07 14.05
CA SER A 197 -1.32 -1.05 15.20
C SER A 197 -1.04 -2.44 15.80
N LYS A 198 -2.05 -3.31 15.83
CA LYS A 198 -1.93 -4.70 16.32
C LYS A 198 -1.25 -5.59 15.29
N GLU A 199 -1.58 -5.45 14.01
CA GLU A 199 -0.90 -6.14 12.92
C GLU A 199 0.59 -5.79 12.86
N TRP A 200 0.93 -4.52 13.06
CA TRP A 200 2.31 -4.07 13.19
C TRP A 200 3.03 -4.73 14.38
N SER A 201 2.41 -4.70 15.55
CA SER A 201 2.96 -5.31 16.76
C SER A 201 3.18 -6.81 16.59
N SER A 202 2.23 -7.50 15.96
CA SER A 202 2.30 -8.92 15.59
C SER A 202 3.48 -9.19 14.66
N PHE A 203 3.61 -8.42 13.57
CA PHE A 203 4.71 -8.52 12.61
C PHE A 203 6.08 -8.35 13.28
N ILE A 204 6.27 -7.26 14.03
CA ILE A 204 7.56 -6.98 14.70
C ILE A 204 7.92 -8.06 15.73
N SER A 205 6.93 -8.57 16.47
CA SER A 205 7.17 -9.61 17.48
C SER A 205 7.69 -10.94 16.90
N LYS A 206 7.42 -11.20 15.61
CA LYS A 206 7.86 -12.39 14.87
C LYS A 206 9.27 -12.24 14.28
N LEU A 207 9.82 -11.04 14.23
CA LEU A 207 11.17 -10.81 13.72
C LEU A 207 12.23 -11.36 14.69
N PRO A 208 13.45 -11.66 14.20
CA PRO A 208 14.57 -12.04 15.08
C PRO A 208 14.83 -11.00 16.17
N LYS A 209 15.50 -11.41 17.25
CA LYS A 209 15.97 -10.48 18.28
C LYS A 209 16.82 -9.38 17.65
N GLY A 210 16.52 -8.12 17.95
CA GLY A 210 17.19 -6.96 17.37
C GLY A 210 16.35 -5.69 17.45
N CYS A 211 16.92 -4.57 17.02
CA CYS A 211 16.21 -3.31 16.89
C CYS A 211 15.87 -3.03 15.42
N TYR A 212 14.75 -2.35 15.20
CA TYR A 212 14.14 -2.15 13.89
C TYR A 212 13.62 -0.71 13.77
N HIS A 213 13.75 -0.13 12.58
CA HIS A 213 13.17 1.18 12.29
C HIS A 213 11.65 1.10 12.30
N THR A 214 11.01 1.98 13.08
CA THR A 214 9.56 2.19 13.07
C THR A 214 9.28 3.60 12.59
N GLY A 215 9.93 3.95 11.48
CA GLY A 215 9.94 5.27 10.90
C GLY A 215 11.28 5.96 10.86
N THR A 216 11.23 7.27 10.64
CA THR A 216 12.42 8.09 10.41
C THR A 216 13.31 8.13 11.64
N LEU A 217 12.73 8.37 12.82
CA LEU A 217 13.48 8.52 14.07
C LEU A 217 13.17 7.46 15.13
N SER A 218 12.07 6.75 14.99
CA SER A 218 11.62 5.78 15.99
C SER A 218 12.23 4.40 15.76
N VAL A 219 12.61 3.74 16.86
CA VAL A 219 13.22 2.42 16.87
C VAL A 219 12.46 1.51 17.83
N HIS A 220 12.16 0.28 17.40
CA HIS A 220 11.59 -0.75 18.24
C HIS A 220 12.56 -1.90 18.41
N CYS A 221 12.81 -2.32 19.65
CA CYS A 221 13.71 -3.43 19.96
C CYS A 221 12.92 -4.66 20.41
N ASN A 222 13.00 -5.73 19.62
CA ASN A 222 12.49 -7.04 19.99
C ASN A 222 13.54 -7.77 20.83
N ASN A 223 13.27 -7.90 22.13
CA ASN A 223 14.16 -8.56 23.09
C ASN A 223 13.85 -10.04 23.33
N ARG A 224 12.86 -10.62 22.66
CA ARG A 224 12.48 -12.02 22.87
C ARG A 224 13.62 -12.95 22.49
N LYS A 225 14.03 -13.83 23.42
CA LYS A 225 14.91 -14.97 23.10
C LYS A 225 14.16 -15.83 22.06
N LYS A 226 14.80 -16.20 20.94
CA LYS A 226 14.22 -17.19 20.01
C LYS A 226 13.77 -18.39 20.85
N ARG A 227 12.46 -18.64 20.91
CA ARG A 227 11.95 -19.89 21.47
C ARG A 227 12.58 -20.97 20.60
N LYS A 228 13.43 -21.83 21.16
CA LYS A 228 13.92 -23.01 20.42
C LYS A 228 12.66 -23.71 19.94
N GLU A 229 12.47 -23.83 18.63
CA GLU A 229 11.38 -24.64 18.09
C GLU A 229 11.58 -26.03 18.68
N THR A 230 10.69 -26.42 19.60
CA THR A 230 10.64 -27.79 20.08
C THR A 230 10.35 -28.63 18.85
N PRO A 231 11.20 -29.60 18.49
CA PRO A 231 10.96 -30.45 17.32
C PRO A 231 9.52 -30.95 17.40
N GLN A 232 8.73 -30.70 16.36
CA GLN A 232 7.41 -31.31 16.28
C GLN A 232 7.62 -32.82 16.35
N ILE A 233 7.22 -33.41 17.48
CA ILE A 233 7.08 -34.85 17.61
C ILE A 233 6.10 -35.22 16.51
N LYS A 234 6.57 -35.97 15.50
CA LYS A 234 5.71 -36.59 14.51
C LYS A 234 4.74 -37.50 15.27
N THR A 235 3.55 -37.00 15.58
CA THR A 235 2.46 -37.84 16.04
C THR A 235 2.12 -38.76 14.88
N GLY A 236 2.49 -40.03 15.03
CA GLY A 236 2.16 -41.09 14.09
C GLY A 236 0.66 -41.15 13.85
N ASN A 237 0.31 -41.55 12.63
CA ASN A 237 -1.05 -41.77 12.14
C ASN A 237 -1.93 -42.47 13.20
N LEU A 238 -2.86 -41.72 13.78
CA LEU A 238 -4.06 -42.31 14.39
C LEU A 238 -5.04 -42.58 13.25
N GLN A 239 -5.12 -43.85 12.86
CA GLN A 239 -6.18 -44.38 12.01
C GLN A 239 -7.53 -44.14 12.70
N CYS A 240 -8.46 -43.52 11.98
CA CYS A 240 -9.87 -43.52 12.36
C CYS A 240 -10.39 -44.95 12.28
N ILE A 241 -10.68 -45.56 13.43
CA ILE A 241 -11.48 -46.77 13.52
C ILE A 241 -12.94 -46.36 13.34
N ASN A 242 -13.56 -46.82 12.26
CA ASN A 242 -15.00 -46.85 12.10
C ASN A 242 -15.57 -47.86 13.11
N SER A 243 -16.48 -47.42 13.98
CA SER A 243 -17.44 -48.31 14.63
C SER A 243 -18.85 -47.91 14.23
N ALA A 244 -19.40 -48.72 13.33
CA ALA A 244 -20.80 -48.78 13.00
C ALA A 244 -21.60 -49.36 14.18
N SER A 245 -22.84 -48.87 14.28
CA SER A 245 -24.06 -49.63 14.61
C SER A 245 -24.06 -50.55 15.82
N TYR A 246 -24.87 -50.21 16.84
CA TYR A 246 -25.70 -51.21 17.52
C TYR A 246 -27.08 -50.64 17.88
N ASN A 247 -28.09 -51.33 17.36
CA ASN A 247 -29.50 -51.22 17.71
C ASN A 247 -29.74 -51.67 19.16
N LYS A 248 -30.59 -50.93 19.89
CA LYS A 248 -31.79 -51.46 20.57
C LYS A 248 -32.66 -50.31 21.05
#